data_AF-A0A1Q5FEU0-F1
#
_entry.id   AF-A0A1Q5FEU0-F1
#
_cell.length_a   1.000
_cell.length_b   1.000
_cell.length_c   1.000
_cell.angle_alpha   90.00
_cell.angle_beta   90.00
_cell.angle_gamma   90.00
#
_symmetry.space_group_name_H-M   'P 1'
#
loop_
_entity.id
_entity.type
_entity.pdbx_description
1 polymer ?
#
loop_
_entity_poly.entity_id
_entity_poly.type
_entity_poly.pdbx_seq_one_letter_code
_entity_poly.pdbx_strand_id
1 'polypeptide(L)'
;MYGGGPTWRPGSPAGGFFWSLLWTLDGPEADPTVWFREFDEEPIAEQEPLSGFLIQFSLFEASMGADYLALSNRLTAPQVEQLTQALHLVPLRPFWPWALTHFYVAPGLVVRVSSEGGEEFDLWAGATHRSALDPLADLPVDWTRFDG
;
A
#
# COMPACT_ATOMS: atom_id res chain seq x y z
N MET A 1 11.39 6.49 45.32
CA MET A 1 10.11 6.90 44.72
C MET A 1 10.10 6.40 43.29
N TYR A 2 9.16 5.52 42.95
CA TYR A 2 9.00 4.93 41.62
C TYR A 2 8.27 5.94 40.72
N GLY A 3 8.87 6.31 39.59
CA GLY A 3 8.21 7.06 38.51
C GLY A 3 8.00 6.11 37.33
N GLY A 4 6.75 5.75 37.08
CA GLY A 4 6.35 4.85 36.00
C GLY A 4 6.49 5.53 34.64
N GLY A 5 7.45 5.06 33.83
CA GLY A 5 7.40 5.24 32.38
C GLY A 5 6.28 4.39 31.76
N PRO A 6 5.87 4.66 30.51
CA PRO A 6 4.86 3.87 29.83
C PRO A 6 5.33 2.41 29.74
N THR A 7 4.59 1.52 30.39
CA THR A 7 4.85 0.08 30.36
C THR A 7 4.20 -0.53 29.12
N TRP A 8 5.01 -0.87 28.12
CA TRP A 8 4.59 -1.72 27.01
C TRP A 8 4.59 -3.18 27.50
N ARG A 9 3.45 -3.87 27.39
CA ARG A 9 3.41 -5.32 27.60
C ARG A 9 3.92 -6.00 26.33
N PRO A 10 4.88 -6.93 26.40
CA PRO A 10 5.27 -7.72 25.24
C PRO A 10 4.12 -8.68 24.92
N GLY A 11 3.33 -8.35 23.89
CA GLY A 11 2.52 -9.32 23.18
C GLY A 11 3.44 -10.18 22.32
N SER A 12 3.14 -11.47 22.19
CA SER A 12 3.88 -12.42 21.34
C SER A 12 4.10 -11.88 19.92
N PRO A 13 5.20 -12.24 19.23
CA PRO A 13 5.46 -11.78 17.87
C PRO A 13 4.51 -12.51 16.90
N ALA A 14 3.28 -12.03 16.80
CA ALA A 14 2.50 -12.20 15.60
C ALA A 14 2.95 -11.08 14.67
N GLY A 15 3.74 -11.43 13.66
CA GLY A 15 4.24 -10.48 12.67
C GLY A 15 3.09 -9.69 12.09
N GLY A 16 3.18 -8.37 12.24
CA GLY A 16 2.13 -7.45 11.89
C GLY A 16 2.72 -6.09 11.59
N PHE A 17 2.13 -5.45 10.59
CA PHE A 17 2.35 -4.05 10.29
C PHE A 17 1.46 -3.22 11.22
N PHE A 18 2.04 -2.23 11.89
CA PHE A 18 1.33 -1.37 12.82
C PHE A 18 1.36 0.07 12.32
N TRP A 19 0.19 0.68 12.21
CA TRP A 19 0.05 2.12 12.03
C TRP A 19 -0.47 2.74 13.31
N SER A 20 0.09 3.89 13.67
CA SER A 20 -0.23 4.59 14.91
C SER A 20 -0.26 6.09 14.72
N LEU A 21 -0.99 6.77 15.60
CA LEU A 21 -1.02 8.22 15.69
C LEU A 21 -0.35 8.64 16.99
N LEU A 22 0.48 9.67 16.94
CA LEU A 22 1.07 10.23 18.14
C LEU A 22 0.04 11.09 18.87
N TRP A 23 -0.31 10.70 20.10
CA TRP A 23 -1.12 11.52 20.97
C TRP A 23 -0.22 12.45 21.78
N THR A 24 -0.34 13.77 21.60
CA THR A 24 0.40 14.78 22.35
C THR A 24 -0.51 15.52 23.34
N LEU A 25 0.10 16.11 24.37
CA LEU A 25 -0.63 16.89 25.39
C LEU A 25 -1.17 18.22 24.85
N ASP A 26 -0.59 18.72 23.76
CA ASP A 26 -0.99 19.98 23.11
C ASP A 26 -2.28 19.82 22.26
N GLY A 27 -2.86 18.62 22.24
CA GLY A 27 -4.03 18.27 21.45
C GLY A 27 -3.66 17.68 20.10
N PRO A 28 -4.58 16.93 19.44
CA PRO A 28 -4.29 16.30 18.17
C PRO A 28 -4.10 17.33 17.06
N GLU A 29 -3.13 17.08 16.18
CA GLU A 29 -2.99 17.78 14.90
C GLU A 29 -4.29 17.63 14.09
N ALA A 30 -4.62 18.63 13.27
CA ALA A 30 -5.85 18.61 12.46
C ALA A 30 -5.86 17.46 11.44
N ASP A 31 -4.68 17.11 10.91
CA ASP A 31 -4.46 15.98 10.03
C ASP A 31 -3.14 15.31 10.44
N PRO A 32 -3.18 14.39 11.43
CA PRO A 32 -1.98 13.94 12.12
C PRO A 32 -1.08 13.07 11.24
N THR A 33 0.22 13.16 11.49
CA THR A 33 1.21 12.24 10.91
C THR A 33 0.91 10.80 11.33
N VAL A 34 0.89 9.89 10.36
CA VAL A 34 0.75 8.44 10.60
C VAL A 34 2.14 7.81 10.71
N TRP A 35 2.33 6.98 11.73
CA TRP A 35 3.60 6.30 12.00
C TRP A 35 3.45 4.81 11.76
N PHE A 36 4.26 4.28 10.85
CA PHE A 36 4.38 2.86 10.53
C PHE A 36 5.49 2.22 11.37
N ARG A 37 5.24 1.01 11.86
CA ARG A 37 6.22 0.16 12.53
C ARG A 37 6.01 -1.29 12.09
N GLU A 38 7.09 -1.97 11.75
CA GLU A 38 7.11 -3.43 11.67
C GLU A 38 7.81 -4.00 12.90
N PHE A 39 7.20 -5.00 13.53
CA PHE A 39 7.74 -5.63 14.74
C PHE A 39 8.14 -4.61 15.84
N ASP A 40 9.38 -4.69 16.32
CA ASP A 40 9.94 -3.85 17.37
C ASP A 40 10.86 -2.74 16.81
N GLU A 41 10.77 -2.43 15.51
CA GLU A 41 11.61 -1.41 14.89
C GLU A 41 11.19 0.02 15.27
N GLU A 42 12.10 0.96 15.01
CA GLU A 42 11.82 2.38 15.22
C GLU A 42 10.71 2.83 14.25
N PRO A 43 9.65 3.52 14.72
CA PRO A 43 8.60 3.97 13.84
C PRO A 43 9.12 4.92 12.76
N ILE A 44 8.61 4.75 11.55
CA ILE A 44 8.90 5.60 10.40
C ILE A 44 7.60 6.30 10.01
N ALA A 45 7.67 7.58 9.69
CA ALA A 45 6.50 8.32 9.24
C ALA A 45 6.05 7.82 7.86
N GLU A 46 4.76 7.58 7.70
CA GLU A 46 4.13 7.51 6.38
C GLU A 46 4.32 8.84 5.66
N GLN A 47 4.30 8.80 4.33
CA GLN A 47 4.50 10.02 3.57
C GLN A 47 3.28 10.92 3.67
N GLU A 48 2.06 10.37 3.53
CA GLU A 48 0.83 11.13 3.70
C GLU A 48 0.41 11.29 5.16
N PRO A 49 -0.21 12.44 5.54
CA PRO A 49 -0.90 12.56 6.81
C PRO A 49 -2.18 11.69 6.79
N LEU A 50 -2.83 11.57 7.95
CA LEU A 50 -3.94 10.64 8.17
C LEU A 50 -5.02 10.66 7.07
N SER A 51 -5.43 11.83 6.59
CA SER A 51 -6.47 11.93 5.56
C SER A 51 -6.08 11.25 4.24
N GLY A 52 -4.86 11.51 3.76
CA GLY A 52 -4.30 10.88 2.57
C GLY A 52 -4.00 9.40 2.81
N PHE A 53 -3.42 9.07 3.96
CA PHE A 53 -3.15 7.70 4.37
C PHE A 53 -4.42 6.84 4.38
N LEU A 54 -5.55 7.33 4.90
CA LEU A 54 -6.81 6.57 4.94
C LEU A 54 -7.34 6.25 3.54
N ILE A 55 -7.13 7.14 2.56
CA ILE A 55 -7.45 6.85 1.15
C ILE A 55 -6.56 5.72 0.64
N GLN A 56 -5.25 5.80 0.88
CA GLN A 56 -4.29 4.77 0.46
C GLN A 56 -4.56 3.42 1.12
N PHE A 57 -4.79 3.40 2.43
CA PHE A 57 -5.13 2.20 3.18
C PHE A 57 -6.41 1.56 2.67
N SER A 58 -7.43 2.37 2.35
CA SER A 58 -8.67 1.87 1.75
C SER A 58 -8.43 1.23 0.37
N LEU A 59 -7.57 1.82 -0.46
CA LEU A 59 -7.18 1.26 -1.77
C LEU A 59 -6.35 -0.02 -1.61
N PHE A 60 -5.45 -0.06 -0.63
CA PHE A 60 -4.67 -1.24 -0.29
C PHE A 60 -5.59 -2.41 0.08
N GLU A 61 -6.49 -2.20 1.04
CA GLU A 61 -7.48 -3.20 1.46
C GLU A 61 -8.39 -3.63 0.31
N ALA A 62 -8.87 -2.69 -0.50
CA ALA A 62 -9.70 -2.99 -1.67
C ALA A 62 -8.96 -3.87 -2.69
N SER A 63 -7.66 -3.63 -2.90
CA SER A 63 -6.85 -4.45 -3.81
C SER A 63 -6.56 -5.85 -3.24
N MET A 64 -6.30 -5.94 -1.93
CA MET A 64 -5.98 -7.20 -1.24
C MET A 64 -7.20 -8.12 -1.08
N GLY A 65 -8.37 -7.53 -0.80
CA GLY A 65 -9.62 -8.24 -0.52
C GLY A 65 -10.52 -8.47 -1.73
N ALA A 66 -10.06 -8.18 -2.95
CA ALA A 66 -10.87 -8.33 -4.16
C ALA A 66 -11.08 -9.80 -4.56
N ASP A 67 -12.23 -10.08 -5.17
CA ASP A 67 -12.60 -11.43 -5.63
C ASP A 67 -11.77 -11.88 -6.85
N TYR A 68 -11.35 -10.93 -7.68
CA TYR A 68 -10.57 -11.18 -8.90
C TYR A 68 -9.24 -10.45 -8.83
N LEU A 69 -8.14 -11.18 -9.05
CA LEU A 69 -6.78 -10.69 -8.91
C LEU A 69 -5.97 -10.84 -10.20
N ALA A 70 -5.07 -9.90 -10.44
CA ALA A 70 -3.94 -10.06 -11.36
C ALA A 70 -2.64 -9.64 -10.67
N LEU A 71 -1.67 -10.56 -10.60
CA LEU A 71 -0.45 -10.46 -9.80
C LEU A 71 0.78 -10.75 -10.65
N SER A 72 1.82 -9.94 -10.49
CA SER A 72 3.15 -10.22 -11.04
C SER A 72 4.21 -9.58 -10.15
N ASN A 73 5.36 -10.22 -10.00
CA ASN A 73 6.42 -9.82 -9.07
C ASN A 73 7.75 -9.48 -9.75
N ARG A 74 7.74 -9.31 -11.08
CA ARG A 74 8.94 -9.11 -11.90
C ARG A 74 8.68 -8.17 -13.06
N LEU A 75 7.92 -7.10 -12.84
CA LEU A 75 7.76 -6.09 -13.88
C LEU A 75 9.02 -5.24 -13.98
N THR A 76 9.38 -4.89 -15.21
CA THR A 76 10.37 -3.86 -15.51
C THR A 76 9.71 -2.48 -15.54
N ALA A 77 10.49 -1.41 -15.38
CA ALA A 77 9.97 -0.05 -15.46
C ALA A 77 9.17 0.24 -16.77
N PRO A 78 9.60 -0.20 -17.97
CA PRO A 78 8.81 -0.01 -19.20
C PRO A 78 7.47 -0.76 -19.18
N GLN A 79 7.41 -1.96 -18.57
CA GLN A 79 6.14 -2.69 -18.42
C GLN A 79 5.19 -1.97 -17.47
N VAL A 80 5.70 -1.41 -16.38
CA VAL A 80 4.89 -0.57 -15.47
C VAL A 80 4.37 0.67 -16.19
N GLU A 81 5.21 1.36 -16.96
CA GLU A 81 4.79 2.53 -17.74
C GLU A 81 3.68 2.16 -18.73
N GLN A 82 3.86 1.09 -19.51
CA GLN A 82 2.85 0.64 -20.47
C GLN A 82 1.54 0.24 -19.78
N LEU A 83 1.63 -0.47 -18.66
CA LEU A 83 0.47 -0.93 -17.91
C LEU A 83 -0.34 0.23 -17.34
N THR A 84 0.35 1.25 -16.84
CA THR A 84 -0.28 2.38 -16.15
C THR A 84 -0.85 3.43 -17.08
N GLN A 85 -0.54 3.39 -18.39
CA GLN A 85 -1.09 4.32 -19.40
C GLN A 85 -2.62 4.32 -19.49
N ALA A 86 -3.26 3.16 -19.26
CA ALA A 86 -4.72 3.03 -19.31
C ALA A 86 -5.39 3.31 -17.95
N LEU A 87 -4.61 3.61 -16.91
CA LEU A 87 -5.08 3.78 -15.55
C LEU A 87 -4.89 5.23 -15.07
N HIS A 88 -5.66 5.62 -14.06
CA HIS A 88 -5.50 6.93 -13.43
C HIS A 88 -4.63 6.80 -12.19
N LEU A 89 -3.48 7.49 -12.17
CA LEU A 89 -2.67 7.60 -10.96
C LEU A 89 -3.47 8.33 -9.86
N VAL A 90 -3.51 7.76 -8.66
CA VAL A 90 -4.02 8.44 -7.48
C VAL A 90 -2.97 9.47 -7.03
N PRO A 91 -3.28 10.77 -6.96
CA PRO A 91 -2.30 11.84 -6.80
C PRO A 91 -1.88 12.03 -5.33
N LEU A 92 -1.37 10.95 -4.72
CA LEU A 92 -0.82 10.92 -3.36
C LEU A 92 0.64 10.47 -3.44
N ARG A 93 1.44 10.86 -2.45
CA ARG A 93 2.82 10.37 -2.27
C ARG A 93 2.81 8.85 -2.06
N PRO A 94 3.93 8.15 -2.28
CA PRO A 94 3.96 6.70 -2.11
C PRO A 94 3.52 6.24 -0.72
N PHE A 95 2.68 5.21 -0.69
CA PHE A 95 2.32 4.48 0.52
C PHE A 95 3.45 3.53 0.92
N TRP A 96 3.55 3.26 2.23
CA TRP A 96 4.47 2.31 2.83
C TRP A 96 5.96 2.72 2.70
N PRO A 97 6.61 3.14 3.79
CA PRO A 97 7.93 3.78 3.70
C PRO A 97 9.07 2.91 3.15
N TRP A 98 8.95 1.58 3.15
CA TRP A 98 9.99 0.66 2.67
C TRP A 98 9.80 0.14 1.25
N ALA A 99 8.55 0.01 0.82
CA ALA A 99 8.20 -0.43 -0.52
C ALA A 99 7.37 0.68 -1.15
N LEU A 100 8.01 1.58 -1.89
CA LEU A 100 7.37 2.78 -2.43
C LEU A 100 6.21 2.37 -3.33
N THR A 101 4.99 2.46 -2.79
CA THR A 101 3.79 1.93 -3.42
C THR A 101 2.94 3.05 -3.99
N HIS A 102 2.67 2.99 -5.29
CA HIS A 102 1.74 3.89 -5.97
C HIS A 102 0.44 3.15 -6.31
N PHE A 103 -0.68 3.88 -6.25
CA PHE A 103 -1.99 3.35 -6.59
C PHE A 103 -2.48 3.94 -7.92
N TYR A 104 -3.04 3.07 -8.74
CA TYR A 104 -3.67 3.40 -10.01
C TYR A 104 -5.09 2.82 -10.02
N VAL A 105 -6.03 3.51 -10.64
CA VAL A 105 -7.44 3.11 -10.64
C VAL A 105 -8.08 3.19 -12.01
N ALA A 106 -9.06 2.32 -12.24
CA ALA A 106 -10.03 2.36 -13.32
C ALA A 106 -11.39 1.88 -12.78
N PRO A 107 -12.50 2.02 -13.52
CA PRO A 107 -13.80 1.54 -13.05
C PRO A 107 -13.76 0.06 -12.63
N GLY A 108 -14.00 -0.22 -11.35
CA GLY A 108 -14.00 -1.58 -10.79
C GLY A 108 -12.62 -2.21 -10.60
N LEU A 109 -11.53 -1.44 -10.74
CA LEU A 109 -10.14 -1.90 -10.67
C LEU A 109 -9.29 -0.98 -9.80
N VAL A 110 -8.57 -1.57 -8.84
CA VAL A 110 -7.49 -0.92 -8.11
C VAL A 110 -6.20 -1.69 -8.36
N VAL A 111 -5.16 -0.98 -8.81
CA VAL A 111 -3.83 -1.53 -9.02
C VAL A 111 -2.87 -0.82 -8.09
N ARG A 112 -2.03 -1.59 -7.39
CA ARG A 112 -0.87 -1.06 -6.69
C ARG A 112 0.40 -1.57 -7.34
N VAL A 113 1.39 -0.69 -7.46
CA VAL A 113 2.72 -1.00 -7.94
C VAL A 113 3.72 -0.59 -6.88
N SER A 114 4.53 -1.52 -6.42
CA SER A 114 5.53 -1.30 -5.37
C SER A 114 6.94 -1.59 -5.88
N SER A 115 7.90 -0.85 -5.35
CA SER A 115 9.34 -1.10 -5.57
C SER A 115 10.07 -0.99 -4.23
N GLU A 116 10.88 -2.00 -3.92
CA GLU A 116 11.76 -2.04 -2.74
C GLU A 116 13.15 -1.44 -3.01
N GLY A 117 13.25 -0.55 -4.02
CA GLY A 117 14.52 0.10 -4.40
C GLY A 117 15.39 -0.72 -5.36
N GLY A 118 14.87 -1.80 -5.94
CA GLY A 118 15.46 -2.56 -7.04
C GLY A 118 14.96 -2.12 -8.42
N GLU A 119 15.39 -2.85 -9.46
CA GLU A 119 14.95 -2.63 -10.85
C GLU A 119 13.60 -3.30 -11.19
N GLU A 120 13.15 -4.22 -10.32
CA GLU A 120 11.91 -4.97 -10.46
C GLU A 120 10.78 -4.31 -9.64
N PHE A 121 9.57 -4.46 -10.15
CA PHE A 121 8.35 -3.94 -9.54
C PHE A 121 7.37 -5.09 -9.30
N ASP A 122 6.74 -5.04 -8.14
CA ASP A 122 5.59 -5.88 -7.82
C ASP A 122 4.31 -5.16 -8.21
N LEU A 123 3.39 -5.90 -8.80
CA LEU A 123 2.07 -5.44 -9.15
C LEU A 123 1.02 -6.34 -8.52
N TRP A 124 0.04 -5.67 -7.91
CA TRP A 124 -1.16 -6.31 -7.42
C TRP A 124 -2.39 -5.53 -7.88
N ALA A 125 -3.19 -6.16 -8.73
CA ALA A 125 -4.46 -5.65 -9.17
C ALA A 125 -5.60 -6.42 -8.51
N GLY A 126 -6.55 -5.69 -7.93
CA GLY A 126 -7.80 -6.22 -7.39
C GLY A 126 -8.99 -5.63 -8.12
N ALA A 127 -9.92 -6.49 -8.52
CA ALA A 127 -11.08 -6.13 -9.32
C ALA A 127 -12.40 -6.62 -8.71
N THR A 128 -13.46 -5.83 -8.87
CA THR A 128 -14.82 -6.19 -8.43
C THR A 128 -15.53 -7.12 -9.42
N HIS A 129 -15.09 -7.12 -10.68
CA HIS A 129 -15.60 -7.98 -11.74
C HIS A 129 -14.44 -8.53 -12.56
N ARG A 130 -14.59 -9.76 -13.03
CA ARG A 130 -13.61 -10.42 -13.90
C ARG A 130 -13.18 -9.53 -15.08
N SER A 131 -14.14 -8.97 -15.81
CA SER A 131 -13.89 -8.12 -16.99
C SER A 131 -13.26 -6.76 -16.68
N ALA A 132 -13.14 -6.37 -15.41
CA ALA A 132 -12.43 -5.15 -15.06
C ALA A 132 -10.91 -5.31 -15.20
N LEU A 133 -10.42 -6.55 -15.37
CA LEU A 133 -9.02 -6.88 -15.65
C LEU A 133 -8.66 -6.85 -17.14
N ASP A 134 -9.65 -6.75 -18.05
CA ASP A 134 -9.43 -6.66 -19.50
C ASP A 134 -8.34 -5.64 -19.92
N PRO A 135 -8.22 -4.44 -19.29
CA PRO A 135 -7.15 -3.49 -19.63
C PRO A 135 -5.72 -4.02 -19.42
N LEU A 136 -5.56 -5.08 -18.62
CA LEU A 136 -4.27 -5.69 -18.29
C LEU A 136 -3.95 -6.90 -19.16
N ALA A 137 -4.93 -7.47 -19.88
CA ALA A 137 -4.82 -8.76 -20.56
C ALA A 137 -3.84 -8.76 -21.75
N ASP A 138 -3.74 -7.65 -22.48
CA ASP A 138 -2.91 -7.53 -23.69
C ASP A 138 -1.44 -7.18 -23.39
N LEU A 139 -1.08 -7.05 -22.12
CA LEU A 139 0.27 -6.66 -21.71
C LEU A 139 1.21 -7.87 -21.69
N PRO A 140 2.45 -7.74 -22.22
CA PRO A 140 3.45 -8.81 -22.19
C PRO A 140 4.07 -8.92 -20.79
N VAL A 141 3.27 -9.33 -19.81
CA VAL A 141 3.64 -9.50 -18.41
C VAL A 141 3.58 -11.00 -18.07
N ASP A 142 4.58 -11.47 -17.32
CA ASP A 142 4.55 -12.81 -16.74
C ASP A 142 3.69 -12.78 -15.48
N TRP A 143 2.43 -13.21 -15.62
CA TRP A 143 1.45 -13.20 -14.54
C TRP A 143 1.65 -14.40 -13.61
N THR A 144 1.90 -14.13 -12.33
CA THR A 144 1.82 -15.16 -11.28
C THR A 144 0.38 -15.61 -11.05
N ARG A 145 -0.57 -14.69 -11.23
CA ARG A 145 -2.02 -14.96 -11.23
C ARG A 145 -2.69 -13.97 -12.17
N PHE A 146 -3.69 -14.44 -12.91
CA PHE A 146 -4.54 -13.60 -13.74
C PHE A 146 -5.95 -14.20 -13.79
N ASP A 147 -6.89 -13.55 -13.11
CA ASP A 147 -8.22 -14.12 -12.93
C ASP A 147 -9.23 -13.72 -14.01
N GLY A 148 -8.95 -12.76 -14.91
CA GLY A 148 -9.97 -12.21 -15.81
C GLY A 148 -9.48 -11.62 -17.11
#